data_AF-A0A1D1VBH2-F1
#
_entry.id   AF-A0A1D1VBH2-F1
#
_cell.length_a   1.000
_cell.length_b   1.000
_cell.length_c   1.000
_cell.angle_alpha   90.00
_cell.angle_beta   90.00
_cell.angle_gamma   90.00
#
_symmetry.space_group_name_H-M   'P 1'
#
loop_
_entity.id
_entity.type
_entity.pdbx_description
1 polymer ?
#
loop_
_entity_poly.entity_id
_entity_poly.type
_entity_poly.pdbx_seq_one_letter_code
_entity_poly.pdbx_strand_id
1 'polypeptide(L)'
;MEIGVVFLFLFAIFLPSIPGLKVTFFGQEQYQGSNNSLDVFNNCMDSNGFGIRPNSLKLSDPSKLASSLGNLCVKLWQGRRCTGASYLAIGDKPALTDLFNDTHSVSNCAMGNGTHPPAIWREHWYEHVEDLERVYFDKDIAVYYDSAVDRGITWPFKYIGDIWRYTKQTYGNFSPDNRLFAVLHHGRYHGAHMSTHTSATHDFRTLIDGGVPDDQGWATGPAWRRHEGLEAVDILVNEIGVIVEHSAKGVMGSPARPIWKNVWAELFAFDVFTATGRQEDADRIYSLAIEKKVLLRGLPFKLFESWFYPIYKNYGGAKVMNKFLTLLSENFPKETLGNKWSRYSRDLNYGELVHFWNGATGVNLKNLADVAFPLAYRGQLLNAQLLFPAATYNRTAVDFATATTPAPNTTRTRPPSLPASLSESPSGTAVQLTSQEEGSLAWKGGLIAWGVVTTLILIALLAGVLFVVVRKRRMLGSSGNRMLLREDDLSANM
;
A
#
# COMPACT_ATOMS: atom_id res chain seq x y z
N MET A 1 1.35 -24.10 -2.60
CA MET A 1 2.05 -22.89 -2.13
C MET A 1 1.18 -22.28 -1.04
N GLU A 2 1.15 -22.90 0.14
CA GLU A 2 0.10 -22.65 1.18
C GLU A 2 0.69 -22.38 2.58
N ILE A 3 2.00 -22.20 2.72
CA ILE A 3 2.64 -21.96 4.04
C ILE A 3 2.79 -20.45 4.33
N GLY A 4 2.69 -19.58 3.33
CA GLY A 4 2.89 -18.13 3.48
C GLY A 4 1.72 -17.32 4.04
N VAL A 5 0.49 -17.85 4.00
CA VAL A 5 -0.72 -17.10 4.40
C VAL A 5 -0.98 -17.19 5.91
N VAL A 6 -0.47 -18.22 6.59
CA VAL A 6 -0.65 -18.41 8.04
C VAL A 6 0.27 -17.49 8.86
N PHE A 7 1.42 -17.07 8.31
CA PHE A 7 2.37 -16.19 9.02
C PHE A 7 1.91 -14.72 9.09
N LEU A 8 1.05 -14.26 8.16
CA LEU A 8 0.54 -12.89 8.14
C LEU A 8 -0.62 -12.66 9.15
N PHE A 9 -1.31 -13.72 9.57
CA PHE A 9 -2.45 -13.61 10.49
C PHE A 9 -2.08 -13.59 11.98
N LEU A 10 -0.90 -14.09 12.36
CA LEU A 10 -0.48 -14.12 13.77
C LEU A 10 0.17 -12.82 14.26
N PHE A 11 0.68 -11.96 13.37
CA PHE A 11 1.32 -10.69 13.75
C PHE A 11 0.33 -9.54 14.01
N ALA A 12 -0.89 -9.60 13.47
CA ALA A 12 -1.88 -8.52 13.64
C ALA A 12 -2.63 -8.56 14.98
N ILE A 13 -2.57 -9.67 15.73
CA ILE A 13 -3.38 -9.89 16.94
C ILE A 13 -2.58 -9.61 18.24
N PHE A 14 -1.25 -9.47 18.16
CA PHE A 14 -0.38 -9.25 19.33
C PHE A 14 0.67 -8.14 19.10
N LEU A 15 0.28 -7.00 18.50
CA LEU A 15 1.04 -5.79 18.74
C LEU A 15 0.61 -5.22 20.09
N PRO A 16 1.42 -5.33 21.17
CA PRO A 16 1.22 -4.46 22.32
C PRO A 16 1.24 -3.02 21.83
N SER A 17 0.40 -2.16 22.40
CA SER A 17 0.47 -0.71 22.22
C SER A 17 1.94 -0.30 22.21
N ILE A 18 2.45 0.23 21.10
CA ILE A 18 3.86 0.64 20.99
C ILE A 18 4.10 1.63 22.15
N PRO A 19 4.90 1.28 23.18
CA PRO A 19 5.16 2.19 24.28
C PRO A 19 6.02 3.33 23.73
N GLY A 20 5.45 4.53 23.64
CA GLY A 20 6.20 5.71 23.18
C GLY A 20 5.39 6.80 22.49
N LEU A 21 4.13 6.55 22.12
CA LEU A 21 3.33 7.49 21.33
C LEU A 21 2.07 7.99 22.07
N LYS A 22 2.25 8.36 23.35
CA LYS A 22 1.21 8.95 24.20
C LYS A 22 1.51 10.41 24.48
N VAL A 23 0.47 11.23 24.54
CA VAL A 23 0.55 12.59 25.12
C VAL A 23 -0.21 12.59 26.43
N THR A 24 0.48 12.98 27.49
CA THR A 24 -0.12 13.07 28.82
C THR A 24 -0.45 14.51 29.11
N PHE A 25 -1.72 14.80 29.32
CA PHE A 25 -2.18 16.11 29.74
C PHE A 25 -2.34 16.17 31.25
N PHE A 26 -2.07 17.33 31.82
CA PHE A 26 -2.11 17.57 33.25
C PHE A 26 -3.06 18.72 33.57
N GLY A 27 -3.75 18.58 34.71
CA GLY A 27 -4.70 19.57 35.22
C GLY A 27 -4.06 20.85 35.77
N GLN A 28 -2.73 20.86 35.95
CA GLN A 28 -1.96 22.01 36.41
C GLN A 28 -0.71 22.20 35.52
N GLU A 29 -0.10 23.38 35.62
CA GLU A 29 1.17 23.67 34.94
C GLU A 29 2.30 22.79 35.50
N GLN A 30 3.43 22.78 34.79
CA GLN A 30 4.64 22.05 35.15
C GLN A 30 4.41 20.55 35.37
N TYR A 31 3.48 19.97 34.61
CA TYR A 31 3.14 18.54 34.64
C TYR A 31 2.63 18.07 36.01
N GLN A 32 1.88 18.93 36.71
CA GLN A 32 1.33 18.63 38.04
C GLN A 32 -0.17 18.31 38.02
N GLY A 33 -0.66 17.69 39.11
CA GLY A 33 -2.08 17.39 39.30
C GLY A 33 -2.56 16.13 38.58
N SER A 34 -3.88 15.98 38.47
CA SER A 34 -4.50 14.85 37.78
C SER A 34 -4.09 14.82 36.31
N ASN A 35 -3.74 13.65 35.80
CA ASN A 35 -3.31 13.48 34.42
C ASN A 35 -4.19 12.51 33.64
N ASN A 36 -4.14 12.65 32.31
CA ASN A 36 -4.80 11.76 31.37
C ASN A 36 -3.87 11.55 30.16
N SER A 37 -3.49 10.31 29.89
CA SER A 37 -2.66 9.97 28.72
C SER A 37 -3.51 9.56 27.52
N LEU A 38 -3.30 10.24 26.41
CA LEU A 38 -4.00 10.05 25.15
C LEU A 38 -3.09 9.30 24.15
N ASP A 39 -3.59 8.21 23.57
CA ASP A 39 -3.03 7.64 22.35
C ASP A 39 -3.46 8.52 21.16
N VAL A 40 -2.54 9.29 20.58
CA VAL A 40 -2.88 10.35 19.59
C VAL A 40 -3.19 9.81 18.18
N PHE A 41 -3.54 8.52 18.06
CA PHE A 41 -3.86 7.87 16.79
C PHE A 41 -5.29 8.12 16.31
N ASN A 42 -6.13 8.84 17.05
CA ASN A 42 -7.50 9.14 16.66
C ASN A 42 -7.63 10.52 16.03
N ASN A 43 -8.30 10.55 14.87
CA ASN A 43 -8.51 11.71 14.01
C ASN A 43 -9.14 12.90 14.77
N CYS A 44 -9.92 12.64 15.82
CA CYS A 44 -10.37 13.65 16.77
C CYS A 44 -10.97 12.98 18.00
N MET A 45 -10.70 13.48 19.21
CA MET A 45 -11.32 13.02 20.46
C MET A 45 -12.08 14.15 21.15
N ASP A 46 -13.33 13.94 21.55
CA ASP A 46 -14.15 14.92 22.26
C ASP A 46 -14.45 14.51 23.72
N SER A 47 -14.89 15.46 24.53
CA SER A 47 -15.21 15.26 25.95
C SER A 47 -16.37 14.28 26.22
N ASN A 48 -17.16 13.92 25.19
CA ASN A 48 -18.35 13.09 25.33
C ASN A 48 -18.10 11.62 24.95
N GLY A 49 -16.87 11.26 24.60
CA GLY A 49 -16.54 9.91 24.13
C GLY A 49 -17.21 9.55 22.80
N PHE A 50 -17.68 10.54 22.03
CA PHE A 50 -18.37 10.29 20.75
C PHE A 50 -17.35 10.27 19.59
N GLY A 51 -16.40 9.34 19.72
CA GLY A 51 -15.48 8.88 18.68
C GLY A 51 -15.40 7.36 18.75
N ILE A 52 -15.62 6.71 17.61
CA ILE A 52 -15.85 5.28 17.35
C ILE A 52 -15.04 4.27 18.23
N ARG A 53 -15.40 4.10 19.52
CA ARG A 53 -15.56 2.90 20.38
C ARG A 53 -15.55 3.27 21.88
N PRO A 54 -16.17 2.46 22.77
CA PRO A 54 -16.49 2.82 24.18
C PRO A 54 -15.34 2.77 25.20
N ASN A 55 -14.11 2.49 24.77
CA ASN A 55 -12.94 2.42 25.68
C ASN A 55 -12.03 3.65 25.56
N SER A 56 -12.54 4.75 25.00
CA SER A 56 -11.82 6.02 24.90
C SER A 56 -11.75 6.68 26.27
N LEU A 57 -10.52 7.03 26.68
CA LEU A 57 -10.25 7.86 27.85
C LEU A 57 -11.17 9.08 27.83
N LYS A 58 -11.96 9.28 28.89
CA LYS A 58 -12.65 10.55 29.10
C LYS A 58 -11.60 11.58 29.48
N LEU A 59 -11.42 12.60 28.64
CA LEU A 59 -10.94 13.88 29.14
C LEU A 59 -12.01 14.36 30.12
N SER A 60 -11.82 14.08 31.41
CA SER A 60 -12.83 14.34 32.45
C SER A 60 -13.23 15.81 32.52
N ASP A 61 -12.32 16.70 32.10
CA ASP A 61 -12.58 18.12 31.95
C ASP A 61 -11.51 18.80 31.07
N PRO A 62 -11.67 18.83 29.73
CA PRO A 62 -10.66 19.42 28.85
C PRO A 62 -10.55 20.96 28.98
N SER A 63 -11.46 21.62 29.71
CA SER A 63 -11.32 23.04 30.11
C SER A 63 -10.20 23.27 31.14
N LYS A 64 -9.65 22.21 31.74
CA LYS A 64 -8.60 22.26 32.77
C LYS A 64 -7.23 21.80 32.31
N LEU A 65 -6.98 21.69 31.00
CA LEU A 65 -5.67 21.28 30.49
C LEU A 65 -4.68 22.43 30.65
N ALA A 66 -3.71 22.27 31.55
CA ALA A 66 -2.75 23.34 31.87
C ALA A 66 -1.31 23.01 31.42
N SER A 67 -0.96 21.74 31.21
CA SER A 67 0.31 21.34 30.59
C SER A 67 0.19 20.00 29.84
N SER A 68 1.14 19.73 28.94
CA SER A 68 1.18 18.47 28.17
C SER A 68 2.61 17.93 28.05
N LEU A 69 2.79 16.64 28.33
CA LEU A 69 4.06 15.93 28.23
C LEU A 69 3.98 14.85 27.14
N GLY A 70 4.93 14.88 26.21
CA GLY A 70 5.06 13.91 25.13
C GLY A 70 5.73 14.50 23.89
N ASN A 71 6.54 13.69 23.20
CA ASN A 71 7.26 14.08 21.97
C ASN A 71 6.37 14.21 20.72
N LEU A 72 5.06 14.30 20.91
CA LEU A 72 4.08 14.31 19.83
C LEU A 72 3.46 15.69 19.67
N CYS A 73 3.09 15.99 18.44
CA CYS A 73 2.32 17.17 18.13
C CYS A 73 0.82 16.88 18.29
N VAL A 74 0.14 17.70 19.11
CA VAL A 74 -1.31 17.69 19.29
C VAL A 74 -1.92 19.05 18.99
N LYS A 75 -3.14 19.02 18.45
CA LYS A 75 -3.95 20.22 18.20
C LYS A 75 -5.16 20.19 19.12
N LEU A 76 -5.29 21.23 19.93
CA LEU A 76 -6.36 21.46 20.88
C LEU A 76 -7.41 22.35 20.21
N TRP A 77 -8.68 21.98 20.28
CA TRP A 77 -9.76 22.64 19.53
C TRP A 77 -10.83 23.18 20.48
N GLN A 78 -11.27 24.40 20.23
CA GLN A 78 -12.39 25.03 20.94
C GLN A 78 -13.73 24.38 20.59
N GLY A 79 -13.92 23.89 19.36
CA GLY A 79 -15.13 23.17 18.99
C GLY A 79 -15.05 21.69 19.35
N ARG A 80 -16.21 21.03 19.45
CA ARG A 80 -16.26 19.56 19.45
C ARG A 80 -15.88 19.03 18.06
N ARG A 81 -15.50 17.74 17.97
CA ARG A 81 -15.13 17.09 16.69
C ARG A 81 -14.07 17.86 15.89
N CYS A 82 -13.15 18.54 16.57
CA CYS A 82 -12.00 19.23 15.99
C CYS A 82 -12.40 20.33 15.01
N THR A 83 -13.33 21.16 15.48
CA THR A 83 -13.88 22.32 14.76
C THR A 83 -13.54 23.61 15.50
N GLY A 84 -13.75 24.76 14.85
CA GLY A 84 -13.52 26.06 15.47
C GLY A 84 -12.04 26.42 15.59
N ALA A 85 -11.75 27.39 16.45
CA ALA A 85 -10.39 27.85 16.69
C ALA A 85 -9.55 26.75 17.35
N SER A 86 -8.25 26.77 17.09
CA SER A 86 -7.34 25.69 17.51
C SER A 86 -6.01 26.21 18.00
N TYR A 87 -5.42 25.51 18.97
CA TYR A 87 -4.08 25.73 19.49
C TYR A 87 -3.18 24.54 19.18
N LEU A 88 -1.95 24.80 18.76
CA LEU A 88 -0.97 23.78 18.39
C LEU A 88 0.04 23.57 19.52
N ALA A 89 0.02 22.41 20.16
CA ALA A 89 1.01 22.02 21.15
C ALA A 89 1.99 21.01 20.54
N ILE A 90 3.24 21.44 20.35
CA ILE A 90 4.35 20.59 19.89
C ILE A 90 5.27 20.30 21.06
N GLY A 91 5.51 19.01 21.31
CA GLY A 91 6.43 18.56 22.34
C GLY A 91 5.91 18.88 23.75
N ASP A 92 6.85 18.92 24.69
CA ASP A 92 6.58 19.19 26.09
C ASP A 92 6.19 20.67 26.28
N LYS A 93 4.98 20.89 26.81
CA LYS A 93 4.44 22.21 27.14
C LYS A 93 4.22 22.30 28.64
N PRO A 94 5.12 22.95 29.39
CA PRO A 94 4.99 23.09 30.84
C PRO A 94 3.87 24.05 31.22
N ALA A 95 3.40 24.87 30.28
CA ALA A 95 2.19 25.66 30.42
C ALA A 95 1.49 25.74 29.06
N LEU A 96 0.17 25.56 29.05
CA LEU A 96 -0.70 25.77 27.90
C LEU A 96 -1.45 27.10 28.07
N THR A 97 -0.70 28.16 28.36
CA THR A 97 -1.22 29.53 28.49
C THR A 97 -1.76 30.02 27.14
N ASP A 98 -2.83 30.82 27.17
CA ASP A 98 -3.58 31.32 26.01
C ASP A 98 -4.44 30.27 25.27
N LEU A 99 -4.75 29.15 25.93
CA LEU A 99 -5.81 28.26 25.45
C LEU A 99 -7.17 28.95 25.54
N PHE A 100 -8.08 28.53 24.66
CA PHE A 100 -9.50 28.82 24.83
C PHE A 100 -9.93 28.40 26.23
N ASN A 101 -10.77 29.22 26.88
CA ASN A 101 -11.35 28.88 28.19
C ASN A 101 -12.02 27.49 28.19
N ASP A 102 -12.42 26.99 27.01
CA ASP A 102 -13.00 25.66 26.82
C ASP A 102 -12.33 24.92 25.64
N THR A 103 -11.35 24.05 25.93
CA THR A 103 -10.94 23.04 24.95
C THR A 103 -11.97 21.93 24.94
N HIS A 104 -12.52 21.58 23.77
CA HIS A 104 -13.58 20.58 23.63
C HIS A 104 -13.15 19.32 22.87
N SER A 105 -12.07 19.40 22.10
CA SER A 105 -11.51 18.23 21.44
C SER A 105 -10.02 18.33 21.16
N VAL A 106 -9.38 17.17 20.95
CA VAL A 106 -7.95 17.03 20.68
C VAL A 106 -7.75 16.16 19.44
N SER A 107 -6.86 16.56 18.53
CA SER A 107 -6.40 15.72 17.42
C SER A 107 -4.88 15.64 17.39
N ASN A 108 -4.33 14.71 16.62
CA ASN A 108 -2.95 14.85 16.16
C ASN A 108 -2.82 16.09 15.26
N CYS A 109 -1.58 16.57 15.12
CA CYS A 109 -1.27 17.65 14.19
C CYS A 109 -1.27 17.26 12.71
N ALA A 110 -1.47 15.96 12.42
CA ALA A 110 -1.56 15.45 11.06
C ALA A 110 -2.93 15.76 10.40
N MET A 111 -3.88 16.36 11.13
CA MET A 111 -5.19 16.74 10.61
C MET A 111 -5.24 18.23 10.24
N GLY A 112 -4.80 18.55 9.02
CA GLY A 112 -5.38 19.64 8.23
C GLY A 112 -4.63 20.98 8.18
N ASN A 113 -4.20 21.30 6.96
CA ASN A 113 -4.20 22.62 6.30
C ASN A 113 -3.62 23.86 7.02
N GLY A 114 -2.66 23.67 7.93
CA GLY A 114 -1.95 24.77 8.57
C GLY A 114 -0.72 24.38 9.38
N THR A 115 -0.43 23.08 9.53
CA THR A 115 0.80 22.61 10.15
C THR A 115 1.82 22.28 9.07
N HIS A 116 2.96 22.96 9.14
CA HIS A 116 4.14 22.61 8.38
C HIS A 116 4.46 21.12 8.61
N PRO A 117 4.75 20.32 7.56
CA PRO A 117 5.25 18.96 7.76
C PRO A 117 6.47 18.98 8.70
N PRO A 118 6.81 17.89 9.41
CA PRO A 118 7.98 17.92 10.28
C PRO A 118 9.25 18.26 9.48
N ALA A 119 10.12 19.10 10.03
CA ALA A 119 11.37 19.47 9.34
C ALA A 119 12.32 18.28 9.22
N ILE A 120 12.31 17.40 10.23
CA ILE A 120 13.03 16.13 10.25
C ILE A 120 12.01 15.03 10.49
N TRP A 121 12.09 13.95 9.71
CA TRP A 121 11.25 12.78 9.83
C TRP A 121 12.14 11.54 9.90
N ARG A 122 11.99 10.76 10.97
CA ARG A 122 12.63 9.44 11.07
C ARG A 122 11.81 8.45 10.25
N GLU A 123 12.38 7.90 9.20
CA GLU A 123 11.82 6.77 8.49
C GLU A 123 12.01 5.46 9.28
N HIS A 124 11.03 4.57 9.28
CA HIS A 124 11.04 3.36 10.11
C HIS A 124 10.25 2.16 9.53
N TRP A 125 10.30 1.94 8.22
CA TRP A 125 9.60 0.82 7.58
C TRP A 125 10.57 -0.21 7.00
N TYR A 126 10.32 -1.50 7.29
CA TYR A 126 11.18 -2.61 6.86
C TYR A 126 12.67 -2.40 7.20
N GLU A 127 13.59 -2.36 6.23
CA GLU A 127 15.01 -2.04 6.43
C GLU A 127 15.32 -0.54 6.35
N HIS A 128 14.33 0.29 5.97
CA HIS A 128 14.48 1.73 5.91
C HIS A 128 14.47 2.35 7.30
N VAL A 129 15.63 2.85 7.69
CA VAL A 129 15.85 3.51 8.96
C VAL A 129 16.76 4.72 8.72
N GLU A 130 16.22 5.76 8.09
CA GLU A 130 16.94 7.02 7.80
C GLU A 130 16.37 8.24 8.54
N ASP A 131 17.20 9.25 8.74
CA ASP A 131 16.73 10.60 9.06
C ASP A 131 16.50 11.36 7.76
N LEU A 132 15.26 11.78 7.55
CA LEU A 132 14.82 12.49 6.37
C LEU A 132 14.66 13.97 6.69
N GLU A 133 15.24 14.82 5.85
CA GLU A 133 15.10 16.26 5.96
C GLU A 133 14.10 16.77 4.93
N ARG A 134 13.14 17.57 5.40
CA ARG A 134 12.20 18.23 4.51
C ARG A 134 12.90 19.37 3.76
N VAL A 135 12.98 19.23 2.44
CA VAL A 135 13.61 20.22 1.54
C VAL A 135 12.59 21.17 0.90
N TYR A 136 11.33 20.74 0.79
CA TYR A 136 10.26 21.54 0.21
C TYR A 136 8.90 21.11 0.76
N PHE A 137 7.95 22.03 0.82
CA PHE A 137 6.53 21.68 0.97
C PHE A 137 5.64 22.83 0.52
N ASP A 138 4.41 22.48 0.16
CA ASP A 138 3.31 23.41 -0.01
C ASP A 138 2.00 22.78 0.51
N LYS A 139 0.85 23.25 0.02
CA LYS A 139 -0.47 22.71 0.39
C LYS A 139 -0.76 21.32 -0.20
N ASP A 140 -0.01 20.90 -1.21
CA ASP A 140 -0.27 19.68 -1.99
C ASP A 140 0.83 18.63 -1.83
N ILE A 141 2.08 19.00 -1.55
CA ILE A 141 3.17 18.05 -1.38
C ILE A 141 4.11 18.42 -0.23
N ALA A 142 4.86 17.44 0.26
CA ALA A 142 6.03 17.62 1.11
C ALA A 142 7.16 16.72 0.59
N VAL A 143 8.33 17.28 0.33
CA VAL A 143 9.48 16.56 -0.24
C VAL A 143 10.56 16.43 0.81
N TYR A 144 11.05 15.21 0.96
CA TYR A 144 12.01 14.78 1.96
C TYR A 144 13.17 14.06 1.29
N TYR A 145 14.39 14.38 1.72
CA TYR A 145 15.60 13.73 1.25
C TYR A 145 16.35 13.12 2.43
N ASP A 146 16.93 11.94 2.24
CA ASP A 146 17.99 11.46 3.14
C ASP A 146 19.28 12.29 2.95
N SER A 147 20.30 12.07 3.76
CA SER A 147 21.56 12.85 3.70
C SER A 147 22.37 12.65 2.42
N ALA A 148 22.04 11.66 1.59
CA ALA A 148 22.81 11.32 0.39
C ALA A 148 22.30 12.05 -0.88
N VAL A 149 21.06 12.53 -0.90
CA VAL A 149 20.53 13.31 -2.03
C VAL A 149 21.04 14.75 -2.01
N ASP A 150 21.52 15.26 -3.16
CA ASP A 150 21.90 16.68 -3.29
C ASP A 150 20.69 17.62 -3.05
N ARG A 151 20.84 18.53 -2.09
CA ARG A 151 19.82 19.53 -1.71
C ARG A 151 19.56 20.57 -2.80
N GLY A 152 20.46 20.71 -3.78
CA GLY A 152 20.27 21.54 -4.98
C GLY A 152 19.22 20.98 -5.96
N ILE A 153 18.81 19.72 -5.79
CA ILE A 153 17.82 19.07 -6.64
C ILE A 153 16.42 19.57 -6.27
N THR A 154 15.82 20.35 -7.17
CA THR A 154 14.52 21.01 -6.93
C THR A 154 13.42 20.65 -7.93
N TRP A 155 13.76 19.92 -9.01
CA TRP A 155 12.77 19.49 -10.01
C TRP A 155 11.58 18.71 -9.41
N PRO A 156 11.72 17.89 -8.34
CA PRO A 156 10.58 17.16 -7.78
C PRO A 156 9.47 18.08 -7.27
N PHE A 157 9.82 19.28 -6.79
CA PHE A 157 8.88 20.19 -6.13
C PHE A 157 7.74 20.59 -7.07
N LYS A 158 8.10 20.96 -8.29
CA LYS A 158 7.10 21.27 -9.31
C LYS A 158 6.61 20.00 -9.99
N TYR A 159 7.51 19.10 -10.39
CA TYR A 159 7.15 17.99 -11.26
C TYR A 159 6.18 17.02 -10.57
N ILE A 160 6.53 16.51 -9.38
CA ILE A 160 5.67 15.63 -8.58
C ILE A 160 4.46 16.41 -8.06
N GLY A 161 4.65 17.69 -7.73
CA GLY A 161 3.56 18.58 -7.33
C GLY A 161 2.44 18.69 -8.37
N ASP A 162 2.79 18.90 -9.64
CA ASP A 162 1.82 19.01 -10.73
C ASP A 162 1.04 17.70 -10.93
N ILE A 163 1.75 16.56 -10.92
CA ILE A 163 1.16 15.23 -11.00
C ILE A 163 0.17 15.01 -9.85
N TRP A 164 0.55 15.33 -8.61
CA TRP A 164 -0.32 15.13 -7.46
C TRP A 164 -1.54 16.06 -7.49
N ARG A 165 -1.37 17.31 -7.91
CA ARG A 165 -2.50 18.26 -8.09
C ARG A 165 -3.51 17.74 -9.12
N TYR A 166 -3.02 17.26 -10.27
CA TYR A 166 -3.87 16.60 -11.27
C TYR A 166 -4.57 15.36 -10.68
N THR A 167 -3.80 14.51 -9.98
CA THR A 167 -4.32 13.29 -9.36
C THR A 167 -5.48 13.58 -8.43
N LYS A 168 -5.35 14.60 -7.58
CA LYS A 168 -6.43 15.02 -6.67
C LYS A 168 -7.63 15.61 -7.39
N GLN A 169 -7.39 16.44 -8.41
CA GLN A 169 -8.45 17.02 -9.23
C GLN A 169 -9.29 15.93 -9.92
N THR A 170 -8.63 14.87 -10.39
CA THR A 170 -9.27 13.80 -11.16
C THR A 170 -9.89 12.73 -10.28
N TYR A 171 -9.17 12.24 -9.28
CA TYR A 171 -9.55 11.05 -8.50
C TYR A 171 -10.08 11.36 -7.09
N GLY A 172 -9.88 12.58 -6.60
CA GLY A 172 -10.36 13.06 -5.31
C GLY A 172 -9.28 13.07 -4.23
N ASN A 173 -9.71 13.12 -2.97
CA ASN A 173 -8.79 13.22 -1.84
C ASN A 173 -8.33 11.84 -1.37
N PHE A 174 -7.06 11.76 -0.94
CA PHE A 174 -6.41 10.51 -0.54
C PHE A 174 -6.02 10.45 0.93
N SER A 175 -6.21 11.52 1.68
CA SER A 175 -6.04 11.54 3.14
C SER A 175 -6.63 12.84 3.72
N PRO A 176 -6.80 12.94 5.06
CA PRO A 176 -7.17 14.20 5.70
C PRO A 176 -6.16 15.33 5.51
N ASP A 177 -4.86 15.01 5.48
CA ASP A 177 -3.77 15.94 5.19
C ASP A 177 -3.76 16.33 3.69
N ASN A 178 -4.05 15.35 2.84
CA ASN A 178 -4.18 15.46 1.39
C ASN A 178 -2.92 15.95 0.66
N ARG A 179 -1.78 16.02 1.36
CA ARG A 179 -0.46 16.11 0.73
C ARG A 179 0.07 14.73 0.33
N LEU A 180 0.83 14.70 -0.76
CA LEU A 180 1.74 13.59 -1.05
C LEU A 180 3.09 13.88 -0.39
N PHE A 181 3.56 12.93 0.41
CA PHE A 181 4.90 12.95 0.96
C PHE A 181 5.81 12.21 -0.03
N ALA A 182 6.80 12.90 -0.59
CA ALA A 182 7.75 12.31 -1.53
C ALA A 182 9.10 12.19 -0.83
N VAL A 183 9.56 10.96 -0.62
CA VAL A 183 10.87 10.65 -0.06
C VAL A 183 11.79 10.21 -1.17
N LEU A 184 12.95 10.85 -1.29
CA LEU A 184 13.98 10.46 -2.26
C LEU A 184 15.25 10.01 -1.52
N HIS A 185 15.85 8.94 -2.04
CA HIS A 185 17.07 8.32 -1.54
C HIS A 185 18.13 8.24 -2.63
N HIS A 186 19.40 8.33 -2.23
CA HIS A 186 20.53 8.29 -3.16
C HIS A 186 21.51 7.17 -2.82
N GLY A 187 21.84 6.33 -3.81
CA GLY A 187 22.82 5.24 -3.68
C GLY A 187 22.36 4.08 -2.81
N ARG A 188 21.06 4.03 -2.50
CA ARG A 188 20.41 3.04 -1.63
C ARG A 188 18.91 2.93 -1.93
N TYR A 189 18.27 1.92 -1.36
CA TYR A 189 16.82 1.67 -1.44
C TYR A 189 16.27 1.71 -2.88
N HIS A 190 16.91 0.97 -3.78
CA HIS A 190 16.63 1.04 -5.21
C HIS A 190 15.19 0.61 -5.53
N GLY A 191 14.51 1.43 -6.35
CA GLY A 191 13.09 1.20 -6.68
C GLY A 191 12.21 2.27 -6.08
N ALA A 192 10.92 1.97 -5.95
CA ALA A 192 10.03 2.81 -5.19
C ALA A 192 8.97 1.98 -4.48
N HIS A 193 8.40 2.60 -3.46
CA HIS A 193 7.33 2.09 -2.62
C HIS A 193 6.29 3.19 -2.43
N MET A 194 5.02 2.80 -2.37
CA MET A 194 3.95 3.69 -1.93
C MET A 194 3.38 3.24 -0.60
N SER A 195 2.92 4.22 0.16
CA SER A 195 2.08 3.97 1.32
C SER A 195 0.90 4.93 1.37
N THR A 196 -0.08 4.56 2.16
CA THR A 196 -1.33 5.31 2.28
C THR A 196 -1.52 5.78 3.70
N HIS A 197 -2.40 6.75 3.89
CA HIS A 197 -2.71 7.33 5.20
C HIS A 197 -3.31 6.37 6.24
N THR A 198 -3.49 5.10 5.88
CA THR A 198 -3.96 4.05 6.79
C THR A 198 -2.82 3.25 7.41
N SER A 199 -1.59 3.41 6.92
CA SER A 199 -0.43 2.62 7.33
C SER A 199 0.31 3.26 8.51
N ALA A 200 0.34 2.54 9.64
CA ALA A 200 1.07 2.98 10.83
C ALA A 200 2.60 2.97 10.64
N THR A 201 3.12 2.07 9.80
CA THR A 201 4.56 1.98 9.51
C THR A 201 5.08 3.16 8.69
N HIS A 202 4.18 4.04 8.23
CA HIS A 202 4.50 5.23 7.45
C HIS A 202 3.85 6.47 8.08
N ASP A 203 3.66 6.45 9.40
CA ASP A 203 3.10 7.55 10.18
C ASP A 203 1.75 8.08 9.66
N PHE A 204 0.95 7.19 9.07
CA PHE A 204 -0.34 7.51 8.46
C PHE A 204 -0.25 8.59 7.37
N ARG A 205 0.85 8.60 6.61
CA ARG A 205 1.06 9.49 5.46
C ARG A 205 0.72 8.80 4.15
N THR A 206 0.17 9.58 3.21
CA THR A 206 0.10 9.15 1.81
C THR A 206 1.41 9.56 1.15
N LEU A 207 2.19 8.58 0.71
CA LEU A 207 3.57 8.84 0.31
C LEU A 207 4.04 7.96 -0.82
N ILE A 208 5.05 8.47 -1.52
CA ILE A 208 5.95 7.72 -2.37
C ILE A 208 7.35 7.82 -1.80
N ASP A 209 8.07 6.73 -1.84
CA ASP A 209 9.42 6.57 -1.36
C ASP A 209 10.24 5.94 -2.48
N GLY A 210 11.32 6.57 -2.91
CA GLY A 210 12.09 6.05 -4.04
C GLY A 210 13.57 6.31 -3.94
N GLY A 211 14.34 5.31 -4.37
CA GLY A 211 15.80 5.36 -4.41
C GLY A 211 16.38 5.02 -5.78
N VAL A 212 17.49 5.67 -6.09
CA VAL A 212 18.29 5.47 -7.31
C VAL A 212 19.70 4.95 -6.95
N PRO A 213 20.30 4.11 -7.80
CA PRO A 213 21.55 3.41 -7.49
C PRO A 213 22.84 4.24 -7.65
N ASP A 214 22.83 5.32 -8.43
CA ASP A 214 24.05 6.05 -8.83
C ASP A 214 24.06 7.53 -8.44
N ASP A 215 25.28 8.11 -8.38
CA ASP A 215 25.63 9.51 -8.07
C ASP A 215 24.97 10.56 -8.98
N GLN A 216 24.47 10.14 -10.15
CA GLN A 216 23.78 11.01 -11.11
C GLN A 216 22.25 10.88 -11.06
N GLY A 217 21.74 9.96 -10.22
CA GLY A 217 20.38 9.47 -10.23
C GLY A 217 19.29 10.53 -10.28
N TRP A 218 19.30 11.42 -9.31
CA TRP A 218 18.33 12.51 -9.27
C TRP A 218 18.83 13.79 -9.97
N ALA A 219 20.15 13.90 -10.18
CA ALA A 219 20.84 15.09 -10.68
C ALA A 219 20.55 15.34 -12.17
N THR A 220 20.31 14.31 -12.97
CA THR A 220 19.91 14.45 -14.38
C THR A 220 18.45 14.87 -14.57
N GLY A 221 17.72 15.13 -13.47
CA GLY A 221 16.31 15.49 -13.52
C GLY A 221 15.39 14.28 -13.76
N PRO A 222 14.14 14.51 -14.21
CA PRO A 222 13.20 13.43 -14.49
C PRO A 222 13.70 12.44 -15.56
N ALA A 223 14.62 12.88 -16.43
CA ALA A 223 15.16 12.09 -17.55
C ALA A 223 16.25 11.08 -17.17
N TRP A 224 16.50 10.81 -15.88
CA TRP A 224 17.44 9.76 -15.49
C TRP A 224 16.98 8.41 -16.02
N ARG A 225 17.78 7.73 -16.83
CA ARG A 225 17.43 6.45 -17.44
C ARG A 225 18.05 5.28 -16.67
N ARG A 226 17.21 4.34 -16.27
CA ARG A 226 17.66 3.01 -15.83
C ARG A 226 18.05 2.18 -17.06
N HIS A 227 18.89 1.16 -16.87
CA HIS A 227 19.32 0.21 -17.92
C HIS A 227 18.18 -0.52 -18.68
N GLU A 228 16.92 -0.36 -18.27
CA GLU A 228 15.73 -0.99 -18.84
C GLU A 228 14.79 0.00 -19.56
N GLY A 229 15.24 1.23 -19.83
CA GLY A 229 14.49 2.21 -20.62
C GLY A 229 13.36 2.96 -19.89
N LEU A 230 13.19 2.69 -18.59
CA LEU A 230 12.35 3.50 -17.69
C LEU A 230 13.16 4.63 -17.06
N GLU A 231 12.49 5.76 -16.89
CA GLU A 231 13.05 6.91 -16.20
C GLU A 231 12.73 6.87 -14.70
N ALA A 232 13.57 7.49 -13.85
CA ALA A 232 13.35 7.50 -12.40
C ALA A 232 11.96 8.01 -12.04
N VAL A 233 11.49 9.01 -12.80
CA VAL A 233 10.19 9.63 -12.60
C VAL A 233 9.02 8.69 -12.91
N ASP A 234 9.18 7.74 -13.84
CA ASP A 234 8.14 6.78 -14.17
C ASP A 234 7.81 5.89 -12.99
N ILE A 235 8.85 5.51 -12.23
CA ILE A 235 8.71 4.64 -11.07
C ILE A 235 7.93 5.38 -9.98
N LEU A 236 8.27 6.64 -9.73
CA LEU A 236 7.54 7.48 -8.77
C LEU A 236 6.09 7.72 -9.21
N VAL A 237 5.86 7.99 -10.49
CA VAL A 237 4.51 8.21 -11.04
C VAL A 237 3.68 6.93 -11.03
N ASN A 238 4.30 5.78 -11.31
CA ASN A 238 3.67 4.47 -11.18
C ASN A 238 3.18 4.26 -9.74
N GLU A 239 4.01 4.57 -8.73
CA GLU A 239 3.63 4.47 -7.32
C GLU A 239 2.48 5.42 -6.94
N ILE A 240 2.44 6.65 -7.49
CA ILE A 240 1.26 7.53 -7.34
C ILE A 240 0.01 6.87 -7.96
N GLY A 241 0.15 6.24 -9.12
CA GLY A 241 -0.94 5.44 -9.71
C GLY A 241 -1.38 4.32 -8.77
N VAL A 242 -0.45 3.60 -8.15
CA VAL A 242 -0.74 2.55 -7.18
C VAL A 242 -1.47 3.10 -5.94
N ILE A 243 -1.19 4.33 -5.49
CA ILE A 243 -1.96 5.01 -4.43
C ILE A 243 -3.41 5.20 -4.88
N VAL A 244 -3.63 5.68 -6.10
CA VAL A 244 -4.97 5.87 -6.66
C VAL A 244 -5.72 4.54 -6.71
N GLU A 245 -5.06 3.51 -7.25
CA GLU A 245 -5.57 2.15 -7.34
C GLU A 245 -6.01 1.58 -5.98
N HIS A 246 -5.21 1.82 -4.94
CA HIS A 246 -5.41 1.20 -3.61
C HIS A 246 -6.23 2.00 -2.62
N SER A 247 -6.46 3.29 -2.83
CA SER A 247 -7.06 4.15 -1.80
C SER A 247 -8.05 5.18 -2.31
N ALA A 248 -8.35 5.17 -3.61
CA ALA A 248 -9.39 6.03 -4.15
C ALA A 248 -10.73 5.81 -3.46
N LYS A 249 -11.51 6.89 -3.34
CA LYS A 249 -12.86 6.90 -2.77
C LYS A 249 -12.94 6.41 -1.32
N GLY A 250 -11.81 6.47 -0.58
CA GLY A 250 -11.77 6.09 0.83
C GLY A 250 -11.96 4.60 1.10
N VAL A 251 -11.77 3.75 0.06
CA VAL A 251 -11.81 2.30 0.19
C VAL A 251 -10.44 1.74 -0.13
N MET A 252 -9.88 0.99 0.82
CA MET A 252 -8.57 0.39 0.73
C MET A 252 -8.56 -0.89 -0.11
N GLY A 253 -7.45 -1.14 -0.79
CA GLY A 253 -7.23 -2.36 -1.58
C GLY A 253 -7.48 -2.15 -3.08
N SER A 254 -6.91 -3.02 -3.90
CA SER A 254 -7.16 -3.04 -5.34
C SER A 254 -7.66 -4.43 -5.77
N PRO A 255 -8.98 -4.64 -5.85
CA PRO A 255 -9.54 -5.95 -6.13
C PRO A 255 -9.31 -6.38 -7.59
N ALA A 256 -8.95 -5.46 -8.48
CA ALA A 256 -8.65 -5.75 -9.89
C ALA A 256 -7.17 -6.11 -10.15
N ARG A 257 -6.27 -5.82 -9.19
CA ARG A 257 -4.81 -6.02 -9.33
C ARG A 257 -4.39 -7.42 -9.75
N PRO A 258 -5.02 -8.52 -9.28
CA PRO A 258 -4.65 -9.86 -9.72
C PRO A 258 -4.80 -10.07 -11.23
N ILE A 259 -5.73 -9.33 -11.87
CA ILE A 259 -5.99 -9.40 -13.32
C ILE A 259 -5.07 -8.43 -14.05
N TRP A 260 -5.14 -7.13 -13.75
CA TRP A 260 -4.44 -6.13 -14.57
C TRP A 260 -2.96 -5.93 -14.22
N LYS A 261 -2.47 -6.51 -13.11
CA LYS A 261 -1.11 -6.32 -12.59
C LYS A 261 -0.75 -4.83 -12.45
N ASN A 262 0.25 -4.34 -13.18
CA ASN A 262 0.67 -2.93 -13.14
C ASN A 262 0.08 -2.11 -14.31
N VAL A 263 -0.68 -2.73 -15.21
CA VAL A 263 -1.15 -2.07 -16.45
C VAL A 263 -2.06 -0.87 -16.17
N TRP A 264 -2.80 -0.89 -15.06
CA TRP A 264 -3.60 0.25 -14.63
C TRP A 264 -2.72 1.46 -14.26
N ALA A 265 -1.61 1.23 -13.52
CA ALA A 265 -0.69 2.28 -13.14
C ALA A 265 0.10 2.83 -14.35
N GLU A 266 0.37 1.99 -15.35
CA GLU A 266 0.92 2.42 -16.64
C GLU A 266 -0.05 3.33 -17.41
N LEU A 267 -1.35 2.97 -17.45
CA LEU A 267 -2.37 3.83 -18.04
C LEU A 267 -2.50 5.16 -17.28
N PHE A 268 -2.42 5.11 -15.94
CA PHE A 268 -2.40 6.33 -15.11
C PHE A 268 -1.19 7.21 -15.43
N ALA A 269 0.01 6.63 -15.57
CA ALA A 269 1.21 7.38 -15.94
C ALA A 269 1.04 8.06 -17.31
N PHE A 270 0.55 7.32 -18.31
CA PHE A 270 0.22 7.88 -19.62
C PHE A 270 -0.79 9.04 -19.53
N ASP A 271 -1.87 8.87 -18.77
CA ASP A 271 -2.91 9.88 -18.54
C ASP A 271 -2.33 11.15 -17.91
N VAL A 272 -1.59 11.02 -16.80
CA VAL A 272 -1.09 12.20 -16.09
C VAL A 272 0.00 12.93 -16.88
N PHE A 273 0.87 12.22 -17.60
CA PHE A 273 1.84 12.87 -18.48
C PHE A 273 1.14 13.64 -19.60
N THR A 274 0.13 13.04 -20.23
CA THR A 274 -0.69 13.73 -21.24
C THR A 274 -1.36 14.97 -20.65
N ALA A 275 -2.04 14.83 -19.51
CA ALA A 275 -2.82 15.92 -18.90
C ALA A 275 -1.95 17.06 -18.36
N THR A 276 -0.69 16.78 -18.02
CA THR A 276 0.26 17.77 -17.51
C THR A 276 1.21 18.31 -18.58
N GLY A 277 0.96 18.01 -19.87
CA GLY A 277 1.71 18.56 -21.01
C GLY A 277 3.10 17.95 -21.21
N ARG A 278 3.33 16.73 -20.72
CA ARG A 278 4.60 15.99 -20.82
C ARG A 278 4.51 14.94 -21.92
N GLN A 279 4.38 15.39 -23.16
CA GLN A 279 4.10 14.49 -24.28
C GLN A 279 5.21 13.46 -24.51
N GLU A 280 6.49 13.84 -24.34
CA GLU A 280 7.61 12.92 -24.49
C GLU A 280 7.54 11.74 -23.48
N ASP A 281 7.22 12.04 -22.22
CA ASP A 281 7.02 11.03 -21.18
C ASP A 281 5.80 10.14 -21.49
N ALA A 282 4.70 10.75 -21.96
CA ALA A 282 3.50 10.02 -22.36
C ALA A 282 3.77 9.06 -23.54
N ASP A 283 4.46 9.52 -24.58
CA ASP A 283 4.80 8.72 -25.76
C ASP A 283 5.73 7.56 -25.40
N ARG A 284 6.67 7.80 -24.47
CA ARG A 284 7.57 6.77 -23.95
C ARG A 284 6.81 5.71 -23.16
N ILE A 285 5.95 6.09 -22.21
CA ILE A 285 5.10 5.15 -21.47
C ILE A 285 4.20 4.36 -22.41
N TYR A 286 3.56 5.02 -23.38
CA TYR A 286 2.72 4.36 -24.37
C TYR A 286 3.49 3.29 -25.15
N SER A 287 4.68 3.64 -25.66
CA SER A 287 5.52 2.74 -26.44
C SER A 287 5.98 1.52 -25.65
N LEU A 288 6.27 1.67 -24.36
CA LEU A 288 6.63 0.56 -23.47
C LEU A 288 5.41 -0.31 -23.13
N ALA A 289 4.27 0.30 -22.83
CA ALA A 289 3.10 -0.41 -22.34
C ALA A 289 2.35 -1.17 -23.44
N ILE A 290 2.32 -0.65 -24.68
CA ILE A 290 1.60 -1.28 -25.80
C ILE A 290 2.18 -2.65 -26.18
N GLU A 291 3.48 -2.88 -25.97
CA GLU A 291 4.13 -4.16 -26.26
C GLU A 291 4.11 -5.14 -25.08
N LYS A 292 3.80 -4.65 -23.87
CA LYS A 292 3.89 -5.43 -22.65
C LYS A 292 2.82 -6.51 -22.56
N LYS A 293 3.27 -7.73 -22.26
CA LYS A 293 2.40 -8.89 -22.00
C LYS A 293 2.27 -9.15 -20.50
N VAL A 294 1.06 -9.43 -20.04
CA VAL A 294 0.79 -10.00 -18.72
C VAL A 294 0.29 -11.43 -18.86
N LEU A 295 0.67 -12.31 -17.93
CA LEU A 295 0.25 -13.71 -17.94
C LEU A 295 -1.07 -13.86 -17.18
N LEU A 296 -2.14 -14.20 -17.88
CA LEU A 296 -3.44 -14.58 -17.31
C LEU A 296 -3.64 -16.07 -17.49
N ARG A 297 -3.68 -16.83 -16.39
CA ARG A 297 -3.72 -18.31 -16.40
C ARG A 297 -2.62 -18.94 -17.26
N GLY A 298 -1.42 -18.35 -17.24
CA GLY A 298 -0.26 -18.81 -18.00
C GLY A 298 -0.22 -18.38 -19.47
N LEU A 299 -1.26 -17.71 -19.97
CA LEU A 299 -1.31 -17.21 -21.35
C LEU A 299 -0.99 -15.71 -21.40
N PRO A 300 -0.22 -15.24 -22.40
CA PRO A 300 0.16 -13.83 -22.51
C PRO A 300 -0.95 -12.98 -23.15
N PHE A 301 -1.26 -11.85 -22.53
CA PHE A 301 -2.20 -10.84 -23.03
C PHE A 301 -1.59 -9.45 -22.98
N LYS A 302 -1.79 -8.65 -24.03
CA LYS A 302 -1.39 -7.23 -24.06
C LYS A 302 -2.55 -6.36 -23.56
N LEU A 303 -2.76 -6.33 -22.25
CA LEU A 303 -3.94 -5.65 -21.67
C LEU A 303 -3.95 -4.13 -21.93
N PHE A 304 -2.78 -3.49 -22.00
CA PHE A 304 -2.70 -2.07 -22.30
C PHE A 304 -3.32 -1.78 -23.68
N GLU A 305 -2.86 -2.51 -24.70
CA GLU A 305 -3.33 -2.41 -26.08
C GLU A 305 -4.79 -2.85 -26.25
N SER A 306 -5.15 -4.01 -25.70
CA SER A 306 -6.42 -4.68 -26.03
C SER A 306 -7.61 -4.26 -25.15
N TRP A 307 -7.35 -3.68 -23.97
CA TRP A 307 -8.39 -3.33 -23.01
C TRP A 307 -8.31 -1.86 -22.58
N PHE A 308 -7.21 -1.47 -21.94
CA PHE A 308 -7.13 -0.19 -21.24
C PHE A 308 -7.08 1.01 -22.17
N TYR A 309 -6.18 1.00 -23.15
CA TYR A 309 -5.99 2.13 -24.05
C TYR A 309 -7.21 2.40 -24.95
N PRO A 310 -7.85 1.40 -25.58
CA PRO A 310 -9.08 1.62 -26.34
C PRO A 310 -10.21 2.18 -25.48
N ILE A 311 -10.32 1.73 -24.22
CA ILE A 311 -11.34 2.25 -23.31
C ILE A 311 -11.04 3.72 -22.95
N TYR A 312 -9.81 4.01 -22.55
CA TYR A 312 -9.35 5.36 -22.24
C TYR A 312 -9.60 6.32 -23.42
N LYS A 313 -9.12 5.95 -24.61
CA LYS A 313 -9.17 6.78 -25.82
C LYS A 313 -10.61 7.08 -26.27
N ASN A 314 -11.51 6.12 -26.18
CA ASN A 314 -12.84 6.23 -26.80
C ASN A 314 -13.97 6.61 -25.82
N TYR A 315 -13.75 6.52 -24.50
CA TYR A 315 -14.83 6.68 -23.51
C TYR A 315 -14.54 7.73 -22.43
N GLY A 316 -13.68 8.71 -22.72
CA GLY A 316 -13.51 9.90 -21.88
C GLY A 316 -12.30 9.90 -20.94
N GLY A 317 -11.29 9.08 -21.24
CA GLY A 317 -9.98 9.13 -20.58
C GLY A 317 -10.04 8.92 -19.07
N ALA A 318 -9.41 9.81 -18.32
CA ALA A 318 -9.40 9.77 -16.86
C ALA A 318 -10.81 9.74 -16.22
N LYS A 319 -11.83 10.31 -16.89
CA LYS A 319 -13.22 10.30 -16.37
C LYS A 319 -13.77 8.88 -16.27
N VAL A 320 -13.51 8.02 -17.25
CA VAL A 320 -13.99 6.62 -17.19
C VAL A 320 -13.19 5.80 -16.19
N MET A 321 -11.88 6.03 -16.08
CA MET A 321 -11.04 5.41 -15.04
C MET A 321 -11.55 5.75 -13.63
N ASN A 322 -11.84 7.04 -13.38
CA ASN A 322 -12.39 7.49 -12.11
C ASN A 322 -13.78 6.92 -11.83
N LYS A 323 -14.65 6.88 -12.86
CA LYS A 323 -16.01 6.31 -12.73
C LYS A 323 -15.98 4.81 -12.42
N PHE A 324 -15.02 4.06 -12.97
CA PHE A 324 -14.80 2.67 -12.60
C PHE A 324 -14.50 2.53 -11.10
N LEU A 325 -13.59 3.35 -10.56
CA LEU A 325 -13.26 3.34 -9.13
C LEU A 325 -14.45 3.74 -8.24
N THR A 326 -15.26 4.71 -8.67
CA THR A 326 -16.52 5.07 -7.99
C THR A 326 -17.51 3.91 -7.96
N LEU A 327 -17.75 3.25 -9.10
CA LEU A 327 -18.68 2.13 -9.15
C LEU A 327 -18.24 0.97 -8.26
N LEU A 328 -16.93 0.65 -8.24
CA LEU A 328 -16.40 -0.34 -7.32
C LEU A 328 -16.61 0.06 -5.86
N SER A 329 -16.26 1.30 -5.49
CA SER A 329 -16.34 1.72 -4.09
C SER A 329 -17.77 1.76 -3.58
N GLU A 330 -18.76 1.99 -4.44
CA GLU A 330 -20.17 2.02 -4.08
C GLU A 330 -20.80 0.62 -3.99
N ASN A 331 -20.39 -0.30 -4.86
CA ASN A 331 -21.15 -1.53 -5.11
C ASN A 331 -20.41 -2.83 -4.80
N PHE A 332 -19.08 -2.83 -4.78
CA PHE A 332 -18.32 -4.05 -4.58
C PHE A 332 -18.18 -4.40 -3.08
N PRO A 333 -18.12 -5.70 -2.70
CA PRO A 333 -18.11 -6.09 -1.30
C PRO A 333 -16.91 -5.56 -0.52
N LYS A 334 -17.19 -4.91 0.61
CA LYS A 334 -16.20 -4.31 1.50
C LYS A 334 -16.34 -4.87 2.91
N GLU A 335 -15.25 -4.81 3.65
CA GLU A 335 -15.22 -5.03 5.09
C GLU A 335 -14.62 -3.82 5.79
N THR A 336 -14.98 -3.63 7.06
CA THR A 336 -14.47 -2.53 7.86
C THR A 336 -13.13 -2.92 8.49
N LEU A 337 -12.09 -2.15 8.20
CA LEU A 337 -10.81 -2.19 8.89
C LEU A 337 -10.89 -1.40 10.19
N GLY A 338 -11.01 -2.13 11.30
CA GLY A 338 -11.22 -1.55 12.62
C GLY A 338 -12.52 -0.74 12.64
N ASN A 339 -12.41 0.52 13.02
CA ASN A 339 -13.56 1.44 13.13
C ASN A 339 -13.49 2.63 12.17
N LYS A 340 -12.48 2.67 11.31
CA LYS A 340 -12.07 3.92 10.63
C LYS A 340 -12.11 3.83 9.11
N TRP A 341 -11.79 2.66 8.55
CA TRP A 341 -11.58 2.52 7.11
C TRP A 341 -12.38 1.35 6.57
N SER A 342 -12.72 1.40 5.28
CA SER A 342 -13.24 0.25 4.54
C SER A 342 -12.14 -0.31 3.67
N ARG A 343 -12.12 -1.63 3.46
CA ARG A 343 -11.32 -2.26 2.42
C ARG A 343 -12.17 -3.20 1.58
N TYR A 344 -11.80 -3.43 0.33
CA TYR A 344 -12.42 -4.48 -0.46
C TYR A 344 -12.15 -5.85 0.19
N SER A 345 -13.20 -6.67 0.29
CA SER A 345 -13.16 -7.94 1.03
C SER A 345 -12.60 -9.11 0.22
N ARG A 346 -12.47 -8.94 -1.10
CA ARG A 346 -11.94 -9.95 -2.03
C ARG A 346 -11.51 -9.32 -3.34
N ASP A 347 -10.90 -10.12 -4.21
CA ASP A 347 -10.57 -9.73 -5.57
C ASP A 347 -11.76 -9.89 -6.54
N LEU A 348 -11.68 -9.19 -7.67
CA LEU A 348 -12.57 -9.33 -8.81
C LEU A 348 -12.24 -10.60 -9.59
N ASN A 349 -13.27 -11.22 -10.16
CA ASN A 349 -13.11 -12.12 -11.29
C ASN A 349 -13.17 -11.33 -12.64
N TYR A 350 -12.90 -12.00 -13.77
CA TYR A 350 -12.87 -11.35 -15.08
C TYR A 350 -14.23 -10.77 -15.48
N GLY A 351 -15.32 -11.48 -15.20
CA GLY A 351 -16.66 -11.02 -15.52
C GLY A 351 -17.08 -9.77 -14.75
N GLU A 352 -16.71 -9.69 -13.47
CA GLU A 352 -16.94 -8.50 -12.63
C GLU A 352 -16.11 -7.31 -13.13
N LEU A 353 -14.84 -7.53 -13.48
CA LEU A 353 -14.00 -6.48 -14.09
C LEU A 353 -14.67 -5.92 -15.36
N VAL A 354 -15.09 -6.79 -16.28
CA VAL A 354 -15.78 -6.39 -17.52
C VAL A 354 -17.09 -5.67 -17.19
N HIS A 355 -17.86 -6.16 -16.21
CA HIS A 355 -19.13 -5.58 -15.83
C HIS A 355 -18.99 -4.14 -15.31
N PHE A 356 -18.02 -3.89 -14.42
CA PHE A 356 -17.79 -2.55 -13.88
C PHE A 356 -17.24 -1.59 -14.94
N TRP A 357 -16.39 -2.06 -15.87
CA TRP A 357 -15.96 -1.23 -17.01
C TRP A 357 -17.09 -0.93 -17.99
N ASN A 358 -17.99 -1.88 -18.24
CA ASN A 358 -19.21 -1.63 -19.01
C ASN A 358 -20.06 -0.53 -18.33
N GLY A 359 -20.27 -0.62 -17.01
CA GLY A 359 -20.97 0.42 -16.25
C GLY A 359 -20.27 1.78 -16.28
N ALA A 360 -18.93 1.79 -16.22
CA ALA A 360 -18.14 3.01 -16.30
C ALA A 360 -18.29 3.68 -17.68
N THR A 361 -18.15 2.91 -18.76
CA THR A 361 -18.28 3.40 -20.14
C THR A 361 -19.72 3.67 -20.56
N GLY A 362 -20.70 3.03 -19.92
CA GLY A 362 -22.11 3.05 -20.32
C GLY A 362 -22.43 2.17 -21.54
N VAL A 363 -21.46 1.42 -22.07
CA VAL A 363 -21.63 0.57 -23.25
C VAL A 363 -21.20 -0.88 -22.99
N ASN A 364 -21.56 -1.77 -23.90
CA ASN A 364 -21.11 -3.15 -23.88
C ASN A 364 -19.72 -3.29 -24.52
N LEU A 365 -18.70 -3.59 -23.72
CA LEU A 365 -17.31 -3.77 -24.17
C LEU A 365 -16.98 -5.22 -24.57
N LYS A 366 -17.98 -6.06 -24.85
CA LYS A 366 -17.81 -7.48 -25.20
C LYS A 366 -16.72 -7.71 -26.25
N ASN A 367 -16.69 -6.92 -27.31
CA ASN A 367 -15.70 -7.09 -28.39
C ASN A 367 -14.27 -6.87 -27.90
N LEU A 368 -14.04 -5.92 -26.99
CA LEU A 368 -12.73 -5.73 -26.36
C LEU A 368 -12.43 -6.86 -25.38
N ALA A 369 -13.43 -7.31 -24.61
CA ALA A 369 -13.26 -8.35 -23.61
C ALA A 369 -12.90 -9.71 -24.23
N ASP A 370 -13.48 -10.02 -25.40
CA ASP A 370 -13.19 -11.23 -26.18
C ASP A 370 -11.74 -11.29 -26.68
N VAL A 371 -11.06 -10.14 -26.80
CA VAL A 371 -9.64 -10.05 -27.18
C VAL A 371 -8.75 -10.03 -25.94
N ALA A 372 -9.15 -9.30 -24.91
CA ALA A 372 -8.32 -9.01 -23.74
C ALA A 372 -8.28 -10.11 -22.69
N PHE A 373 -9.31 -10.98 -22.60
CA PHE A 373 -9.45 -11.92 -21.50
C PHE A 373 -9.73 -13.36 -21.95
N PRO A 374 -9.37 -14.36 -21.12
CA PRO A 374 -9.80 -15.74 -21.32
C PRO A 374 -11.33 -15.88 -21.37
N LEU A 375 -11.84 -16.80 -22.19
CA LEU A 375 -13.29 -17.04 -22.41
C LEU A 375 -14.13 -17.24 -21.13
N ALA A 376 -13.49 -17.64 -20.03
CA ALA A 376 -14.12 -17.78 -18.72
C ALA A 376 -14.85 -16.52 -18.23
N TYR A 377 -14.50 -15.32 -18.72
CA TYR A 377 -15.16 -14.08 -18.33
C TYR A 377 -16.67 -14.06 -18.68
N ARG A 378 -17.09 -14.75 -19.76
CA ARG A 378 -18.48 -14.67 -20.26
C ARG A 378 -19.50 -15.20 -19.26
N GLY A 379 -19.24 -16.37 -18.67
CA GLY A 379 -20.11 -16.93 -17.63
C GLY A 379 -20.10 -16.09 -16.35
N GLN A 380 -18.94 -15.53 -16.00
CA GLN A 380 -18.79 -14.66 -14.83
C GLN A 380 -19.52 -13.31 -14.99
N LEU A 381 -19.57 -12.78 -16.21
CA LEU A 381 -20.22 -11.50 -16.53
C LEU A 381 -21.72 -11.55 -16.25
N LEU A 382 -22.39 -12.67 -16.59
CA LEU A 382 -23.81 -12.86 -16.28
C LEU A 382 -24.08 -12.81 -14.78
N ASN A 383 -23.23 -13.48 -13.98
CA ASN A 383 -23.35 -13.43 -12.53
C ASN A 383 -23.08 -12.02 -11.97
N ALA A 384 -22.08 -11.32 -12.51
CA ALA A 384 -21.77 -9.96 -12.11
C ALA A 384 -22.95 -9.00 -12.37
N GLN A 385 -23.64 -9.14 -13.50
CA GLN A 385 -24.83 -8.35 -13.84
C GLN A 385 -26.00 -8.54 -12.88
N LEU A 386 -26.10 -9.71 -12.25
CA LEU A 386 -27.13 -10.02 -11.24
C LEU A 386 -26.74 -9.47 -9.87
N LEU A 387 -25.46 -9.60 -9.49
CA LEU A 387 -24.96 -9.17 -8.18
C LEU A 387 -24.77 -7.65 -8.06
N PHE A 388 -24.48 -6.96 -9.18
CA PHE A 388 -24.13 -5.53 -9.17
C PHE A 388 -24.99 -4.71 -10.15
N PRO A 389 -26.33 -4.72 -10.01
CA PRO A 389 -27.24 -4.11 -11.00
C PRO A 389 -27.07 -2.59 -11.19
N ALA A 390 -26.41 -1.89 -10.25
CA ALA A 390 -26.15 -0.46 -10.33
C ALA A 390 -25.13 -0.07 -11.42
N ALA A 391 -24.28 -1.00 -11.88
CA ALA A 391 -23.39 -0.78 -13.02
C ALA A 391 -24.19 -0.95 -14.34
N THR A 392 -24.79 0.15 -14.80
CA THR A 392 -25.73 0.16 -15.94
C THR A 392 -25.06 0.49 -17.28
N TYR A 393 -25.50 -0.19 -18.33
CA TYR A 393 -25.06 0.00 -19.72
C TYR A 393 -26.04 -0.67 -20.67
N ASN A 394 -26.01 -0.28 -21.94
CA ASN A 394 -26.84 -0.90 -22.97
C ASN A 394 -26.47 -2.37 -23.18
N ARG A 395 -27.35 -3.28 -22.74
CA ARG A 395 -27.22 -4.72 -22.96
C ARG A 395 -27.83 -5.08 -24.30
N THR A 396 -27.11 -5.83 -25.13
CA THR A 396 -27.67 -6.38 -26.37
C THR A 396 -28.37 -7.70 -26.08
N ALA A 397 -29.56 -7.94 -26.63
CA ALA A 397 -30.37 -9.15 -26.37
C ALA A 397 -29.62 -10.47 -26.67
N VAL A 398 -28.58 -10.43 -27.50
CA VAL A 398 -27.72 -11.57 -27.88
C VAL A 398 -26.88 -12.09 -26.71
N ASP A 399 -26.64 -11.28 -25.67
CA ASP A 399 -25.78 -11.64 -24.53
C ASP A 399 -26.40 -12.71 -23.61
N PHE A 400 -27.73 -12.92 -23.67
CA PHE A 400 -28.44 -13.93 -22.86
C PHE A 400 -28.68 -15.25 -23.61
N ALA A 401 -28.68 -15.23 -24.95
CA ALA A 401 -29.14 -16.35 -25.77
C ALA A 401 -28.10 -17.47 -25.96
N THR A 402 -26.82 -17.24 -25.61
CA THR A 402 -25.76 -18.25 -25.73
C THR A 402 -25.51 -19.06 -24.45
N ALA A 403 -26.30 -18.85 -23.39
CA ALA A 403 -26.09 -19.48 -22.08
C ALA A 403 -27.04 -20.64 -21.74
N THR A 404 -27.94 -21.05 -22.64
CA THR A 404 -28.99 -22.05 -22.37
C THR A 404 -28.97 -23.26 -23.30
N THR A 405 -27.79 -23.79 -23.64
CA THR A 405 -27.71 -25.19 -24.06
C THR A 405 -26.97 -26.00 -23.00
N PRO A 406 -27.69 -26.70 -22.10
CA PRO A 406 -27.11 -27.83 -21.40
C PRO A 406 -26.65 -28.82 -22.47
N ALA A 407 -25.41 -29.29 -22.39
CA ALA A 407 -24.97 -30.41 -23.21
C ALA A 407 -25.99 -31.56 -23.04
N PRO A 408 -26.55 -32.13 -24.12
CA PRO A 408 -27.44 -33.27 -23.99
C PRO A 408 -26.63 -34.42 -23.40
N ASN A 409 -27.05 -34.85 -22.22
CA ASN A 409 -26.49 -35.99 -21.54
C ASN A 409 -26.90 -37.27 -22.30
N THR A 410 -25.89 -38.12 -22.54
CA THR A 410 -25.97 -39.53 -22.93
C THR A 410 -26.45 -39.90 -24.34
N THR A 411 -25.54 -40.45 -25.14
CA THR A 411 -25.54 -41.92 -25.33
C THR A 411 -24.15 -42.44 -25.69
N ARG A 412 -23.74 -43.45 -24.93
CA ARG A 412 -22.49 -44.19 -25.05
C ARG A 412 -22.61 -45.11 -26.27
N THR A 413 -21.95 -44.77 -27.38
CA THR A 413 -21.71 -45.72 -28.48
C THR A 413 -20.20 -45.93 -28.64
N ARG A 414 -19.85 -47.22 -28.62
CA ARG A 414 -18.52 -47.79 -28.75
C ARG A 414 -17.88 -47.37 -30.09
N PRO A 415 -16.59 -46.98 -30.14
CA PRO A 415 -15.94 -46.69 -31.41
C PRO A 415 -15.70 -48.00 -32.19
N PRO A 416 -15.92 -48.01 -33.52
CA PRO A 416 -15.44 -49.08 -34.36
C PRO A 416 -13.93 -48.95 -34.57
N SER A 417 -13.27 -50.09 -34.63
CA SER A 417 -11.86 -50.32 -34.91
C SER A 417 -11.38 -49.68 -36.20
N LEU A 418 -10.26 -48.96 -36.14
CA LEU A 418 -9.42 -48.59 -37.28
C LEU A 418 -8.77 -49.83 -37.92
N PRO A 419 -8.70 -49.94 -39.26
CA PRO A 419 -7.67 -50.71 -39.92
C PRO A 419 -6.45 -49.83 -40.25
N ALA A 420 -5.29 -50.44 -40.13
CA ALA A 420 -4.00 -49.91 -40.57
C ALA A 420 -3.89 -49.92 -42.11
N SER A 421 -3.16 -48.94 -42.68
CA SER A 421 -1.95 -49.16 -43.49
C SER A 421 -1.70 -48.07 -44.58
N LEU A 422 -0.40 -47.79 -44.76
CA LEU A 422 0.32 -47.25 -45.94
C LEU A 422 0.14 -45.76 -46.28
N SER A 423 1.14 -44.90 -46.02
CA SER A 423 2.41 -44.69 -46.73
C SER A 423 2.26 -43.99 -48.09
N GLU A 424 2.67 -42.71 -48.15
CA GLU A 424 3.73 -42.19 -49.02
C GLU A 424 3.84 -40.66 -48.86
N SER A 425 5.09 -40.20 -48.78
CA SER A 425 5.51 -38.80 -48.96
C SER A 425 6.10 -38.69 -50.38
N PRO A 426 6.20 -37.50 -51.01
CA PRO A 426 7.38 -36.68 -50.70
C PRO A 426 7.21 -35.14 -50.82
N SER A 427 8.13 -34.48 -50.11
CA SER A 427 8.88 -33.26 -50.48
C SER A 427 8.18 -31.90 -50.57
N GLY A 428 8.59 -31.00 -49.68
CA GLY A 428 8.33 -29.56 -49.73
C GLY A 428 9.11 -28.79 -48.66
N THR A 429 10.42 -28.64 -48.91
CA THR A 429 11.39 -27.62 -48.45
C THR A 429 11.06 -26.80 -47.19
N ALA A 430 11.74 -27.09 -46.08
CA ALA A 430 11.80 -26.26 -44.87
C ALA A 430 13.09 -25.41 -44.86
N VAL A 431 12.92 -24.11 -44.61
CA VAL A 431 14.00 -23.15 -44.31
C VAL A 431 14.38 -23.31 -42.84
N GLN A 432 15.64 -23.67 -42.57
CA GLN A 432 16.21 -23.66 -41.22
C GLN A 432 16.51 -22.22 -40.79
N LEU A 433 15.90 -21.81 -39.67
CA LEU A 433 16.42 -20.73 -38.83
C LEU A 433 16.90 -21.38 -37.52
N THR A 434 18.22 -21.36 -37.33
CA THR A 434 18.88 -21.77 -36.09
C THR A 434 18.71 -20.69 -35.03
N SER A 435 17.93 -20.97 -33.98
CA SER A 435 18.00 -20.24 -32.72
C SER A 435 18.74 -21.10 -31.70
N GLN A 436 19.90 -20.59 -31.29
CA GLN A 436 20.81 -21.13 -30.30
C GLN A 436 20.14 -21.07 -28.91
N GLU A 437 19.78 -22.23 -28.36
CA GLU A 437 19.39 -22.37 -26.95
C GLU A 437 20.65 -22.52 -26.10
N GLU A 438 21.03 -21.48 -25.37
CA GLU A 438 21.88 -21.60 -24.19
C GLU A 438 21.22 -20.91 -22.99
N GLY A 439 21.06 -21.67 -21.90
CA GLY A 439 20.95 -21.11 -20.54
C GLY A 439 19.60 -21.17 -19.82
N SER A 440 19.09 -22.36 -19.45
CA SER A 440 18.04 -22.45 -18.39
C SER A 440 18.18 -23.59 -17.39
N LEU A 441 19.34 -24.27 -17.33
CA LEU A 441 19.57 -25.39 -16.41
C LEU A 441 20.26 -25.02 -15.07
N ALA A 442 20.67 -23.76 -14.86
CA ALA A 442 21.39 -23.36 -13.64
C ALA A 442 20.50 -22.91 -12.45
N TRP A 443 19.21 -22.61 -12.65
CA TRP A 443 18.40 -21.96 -11.60
C TRP A 443 17.66 -22.91 -10.65
N LYS A 444 17.44 -24.18 -11.02
CA LYS A 444 16.72 -25.12 -10.14
C LYS A 444 17.60 -25.70 -9.02
N GLY A 445 18.93 -25.72 -9.19
CA GLY A 445 19.87 -26.15 -8.14
C GLY A 445 20.08 -25.11 -7.03
N GLY A 446 20.04 -23.81 -7.36
CA GLY A 446 20.31 -22.72 -6.42
C GLY A 446 19.23 -22.54 -5.34
N LEU A 447 17.96 -22.77 -5.67
CA LEU A 447 16.85 -22.61 -4.71
C LEU A 447 16.81 -23.73 -3.65
N ILE A 448 17.22 -24.94 -4.01
CA ILE A 448 17.31 -26.06 -3.05
C ILE A 448 18.51 -25.85 -2.12
N ALA A 449 19.64 -25.39 -2.64
CA ALA A 449 20.83 -25.08 -1.84
C ALA A 449 20.56 -23.95 -0.82
N TRP A 450 19.85 -22.89 -1.22
CA TRP A 450 19.49 -21.78 -0.33
C TRP A 450 18.53 -22.18 0.80
N GLY A 451 17.57 -23.06 0.53
CA GLY A 451 16.66 -23.59 1.55
C GLY A 451 17.37 -24.43 2.61
N VAL A 452 18.38 -25.21 2.22
CA VAL A 452 19.18 -26.02 3.16
C VAL A 452 20.07 -25.13 4.03
N VAL A 453 20.73 -24.12 3.45
CA VAL A 453 21.61 -23.22 4.19
C VAL A 453 20.83 -22.40 5.24
N THR A 454 19.68 -21.83 4.87
CA THR A 454 18.84 -21.08 5.81
C THR A 454 18.29 -21.95 6.95
N THR A 455 17.91 -23.20 6.66
CA THR A 455 17.46 -24.15 7.68
C THR A 455 18.59 -24.50 8.67
N LEU A 456 19.81 -24.70 8.18
CA LEU A 456 20.97 -25.00 9.03
C LEU A 456 21.37 -23.83 9.94
N ILE A 457 21.27 -22.59 9.45
CA ILE A 457 21.53 -21.38 10.26
C ILE A 457 20.50 -21.26 11.40
N LEU A 458 19.22 -21.51 11.12
CA LEU A 458 18.16 -21.51 12.13
C LEU A 458 18.39 -22.57 13.21
N ILE A 459 18.81 -23.78 12.83
CA ILE A 459 19.15 -24.86 13.78
C ILE A 459 20.32 -24.45 14.66
N ALA A 460 21.36 -23.83 14.09
CA ALA A 460 22.53 -23.38 14.84
C ALA A 460 22.19 -22.27 15.86
N LEU A 461 21.33 -21.32 15.47
CA LEU A 461 20.86 -20.26 16.37
C LEU A 461 20.03 -20.82 17.53
N LEU A 462 19.11 -21.75 17.25
CA LEU A 462 18.31 -22.41 18.28
C LEU A 462 19.18 -23.23 19.24
N ALA A 463 20.19 -23.93 18.72
CA ALA A 463 21.17 -24.65 19.55
C ALA A 463 21.97 -23.70 20.45
N GLY A 464 22.36 -22.52 19.94
CA GLY A 464 23.04 -21.47 20.71
C GLY A 464 22.20 -20.94 21.87
N VAL A 465 20.91 -20.64 21.62
CA VAL A 465 19.98 -20.20 22.67
C VAL A 465 19.79 -21.30 23.72
N LEU A 466 19.61 -22.55 23.30
CA LEU A 466 19.46 -23.68 24.22
C LEU A 466 20.71 -23.86 25.09
N PHE A 467 21.90 -23.73 24.52
CA PHE A 467 23.17 -23.79 25.25
C PHE A 467 23.27 -22.69 26.32
N VAL A 468 22.88 -21.45 26.00
CA VAL A 468 22.87 -20.34 26.96
C VAL A 468 21.88 -20.61 28.11
N VAL A 469 20.68 -21.11 27.80
CA VAL A 469 19.66 -21.44 28.81
C VAL A 469 20.13 -22.56 29.74
N VAL A 470 20.73 -23.62 29.20
CA VAL A 470 21.27 -24.75 29.98
C VAL A 470 22.44 -24.29 30.86
N ARG A 471 23.34 -23.45 30.32
CA ARG A 471 24.46 -22.88 31.09
C ARG A 471 23.97 -22.00 32.23
N LYS A 472 22.95 -21.17 31.99
CA LYS A 472 22.35 -20.31 33.02
C LYS A 472 21.68 -21.12 34.12
N ARG A 473 20.99 -22.23 33.78
CA ARG A 473 20.42 -23.15 34.78
C ARG A 473 21.48 -23.88 35.60
N ARG A 474 22.62 -24.28 35.02
CA ARG A 474 23.73 -24.88 35.78
C ARG A 474 24.38 -23.90 36.75
N MET A 475 24.51 -22.62 36.39
CA MET A 475 25.07 -21.61 37.29
C MET A 475 24.16 -21.29 38.48
N LEU A 476 22.83 -21.39 38.30
CA LEU A 476 21.86 -21.13 39.37
C LEU A 476 21.61 -22.35 40.29
N GLY A 477 22.03 -23.55 39.89
CA GLY A 477 21.87 -24.78 40.69
C GLY A 477 23.02 -25.11 41.65
N SER A 478 24.12 -24.34 41.64
CA SER A 478 25.35 -24.69 42.37
C SER A 478 25.58 -23.90 43.67
N SER A 479 24.69 -22.99 44.08
CA SER A 479 24.90 -22.14 45.27
C SER A 479 24.10 -22.54 46.51
N GLY A 480 23.37 -23.65 46.49
CA GLY A 480 22.55 -24.11 47.61
C GLY A 480 23.14 -25.29 48.36
N ASN A 481 24.25 -25.10 49.09
CA ASN A 481 24.60 -25.89 50.30
C ASN A 481 25.95 -25.46 50.89
N ARG A 482 25.92 -24.47 51.80
CA ARG A 482 26.79 -24.40 52.99
C ARG A 482 26.47 -23.13 53.80
N MET A 483 25.62 -23.28 54.80
CA MET A 483 25.69 -22.48 56.04
C MET A 483 25.17 -23.38 57.16
N LEU A 484 26.10 -24.08 57.81
CA LEU A 484 25.90 -24.61 59.15
C LEU A 484 26.30 -23.50 60.11
N LEU A 485 25.32 -23.09 60.92
CA LEU A 485 25.51 -22.24 62.08
C LEU A 485 26.34 -23.01 63.12
N ARG A 486 27.29 -22.31 63.74
CA ARG A 486 27.95 -22.73 64.98
C ARG A 486 27.79 -21.56 65.96
N GLU A 487 26.77 -21.66 66.81
CA GLU A 487 26.78 -21.02 68.13
C GLU A 487 27.76 -21.82 69.00
N ASP A 488 28.73 -21.13 69.60
CA ASP A 488 28.99 -21.18 71.05
C ASP A 488 30.33 -20.48 71.36
N ASP A 489 30.31 -19.83 72.53
CA ASP A 489 31.42 -19.39 73.38
C ASP A 489 31.97 -17.94 73.33
N LEU A 490 31.44 -17.17 74.30
CA LEU A 490 32.15 -16.58 75.45
C LEU A 490 32.94 -15.26 75.27
N SER A 491 32.36 -14.23 75.89
CA SER A 491 32.97 -13.31 76.87
C SER A 491 34.50 -13.34 77.07
N ALA A 492 35.13 -12.16 77.03
CA ALA A 492 35.82 -11.56 78.19
C ALA A 492 36.57 -10.25 77.82
N ASN A 493 36.32 -9.20 78.59
CA ASN A 493 37.23 -8.15 79.05
C ASN A 493 38.43 -7.71 78.17
N MET A 494 38.30 -6.55 77.52
CA MET A 494 39.02 -5.29 77.81
C MET A 494 38.82 -4.28 76.67
#